data_AF-A0A8T1X3I9-F1
#
_entry.id   AF-A0A8T1X3I9-F1
#
_cell.length_a   1.000
_cell.length_b   1.000
_cell.length_c   1.000
_cell.angle_alpha   90.00
_cell.angle_beta   90.00
_cell.angle_gamma   90.00
#
_symmetry.space_group_name_H-M   'P 1'
#
loop_
_entity.id
_entity.type
_entity.pdbx_description
1 polymer ?
#
loop_
_entity_poly.entity_id
_entity_poly.type
_entity_poly.pdbx_seq_one_letter_code
_entity_poly.pdbx_strand_id
1 'polypeptide(L)'
;MWKLLEQAAKSASVNASGYVSSVQEKAQSLAAAVQDEASVLLSSAMGSARSGPVDEILYEELAEYKQFCVFFSAEEHTHEIARAVDEDEAIRELHDLLVPLELSYDEFWCRYFFRQQQSEKLEKERKTQLLEQKQAAKEEDEDEELALAGDDEHKPVESEEQPPLSPPSGQPRGSEDQEGVWLLRAARDAERRAANQWRQKARDLHLQLQEVKQLQDEKEQKAMKEWEEQLQALCDTYETKMAAATMQVDEARAAGYDEGVRESQAIVESVRQAAEDDMARLRTEIAEAGHANDSVDERVAVLMKEKEDLQQVLQVARGRLVELEKRDTPPDEKVGDAALAELAKEKDLWRMRALKMKKLKDLVQAELTSLRQQRNADTTVASEDATAGTDDHSKLQSRMNELQAQLANAVAGAEARAREAYEKGVAAGKADAEQRVKQEREQAFTDGYKKAQAEAKSEVGVLQAELGMFRAFHESAAFAAEMVEDSSNLLNDSLDDISLADGAPLCSPTSSVSIFTDNGKNDFAAPDVSKSTDDWGEW
;
A
#
# COMPACT_ATOMS: atom_id res chain seq x y z
N MET A 1 -58.32 0.28 -7.80
CA MET A 1 -57.49 -0.86 -7.35
C MET A 1 -56.21 -0.99 -8.18
N TRP A 2 -56.27 -1.15 -9.51
CA TRP A 2 -55.07 -1.25 -10.37
C TRP A 2 -54.09 -0.06 -10.26
N LYS A 3 -54.58 1.19 -10.26
CA LYS A 3 -53.71 2.39 -10.07
C LYS A 3 -52.99 2.42 -8.71
N LEU A 4 -53.61 1.86 -7.66
CA LEU A 4 -52.98 1.76 -6.32
C LEU A 4 -51.87 0.70 -6.31
N LEU A 5 -52.07 -0.43 -7.00
CA LEU A 5 -51.05 -1.46 -7.18
C LEU A 5 -49.88 -0.95 -8.04
N GLU A 6 -50.16 -0.20 -9.10
CA GLU A 6 -49.11 0.41 -9.94
C GLU A 6 -48.29 1.43 -9.15
N GLN A 7 -48.95 2.23 -8.31
CA GLN A 7 -48.28 3.22 -7.46
C GLN A 7 -47.45 2.53 -6.35
N ALA A 8 -47.96 1.44 -5.76
CA ALA A 8 -47.23 0.64 -4.78
C ALA A 8 -46.00 -0.07 -5.40
N ALA A 9 -46.13 -0.60 -6.62
CA ALA A 9 -45.02 -1.20 -7.35
C ALA A 9 -43.95 -0.17 -7.73
N LYS A 10 -44.34 1.03 -8.15
CA LYS A 10 -43.42 2.15 -8.40
C LYS A 10 -42.70 2.58 -7.14
N SER A 11 -43.39 2.71 -6.00
CA SER A 11 -42.72 3.03 -4.73
C SER A 11 -41.80 1.92 -4.24
N ALA A 12 -42.15 0.65 -4.43
CA ALA A 12 -41.29 -0.47 -4.07
C ALA A 12 -40.03 -0.53 -4.94
N SER A 13 -40.14 -0.27 -6.25
CA SER A 13 -39.00 -0.20 -7.16
C SER A 13 -38.05 0.94 -6.81
N VAL A 14 -38.58 2.12 -6.48
CA VAL A 14 -37.76 3.28 -6.08
C VAL A 14 -37.02 2.99 -4.77
N ASN A 15 -37.69 2.36 -3.79
CA ASN A 15 -37.06 1.99 -2.52
C ASN A 15 -36.00 0.89 -2.70
N ALA A 16 -36.25 -0.11 -3.56
CA ALA A 16 -35.28 -1.15 -3.88
C ALA A 16 -34.04 -0.57 -4.59
N SER A 17 -34.24 0.37 -5.53
CA SER A 17 -33.14 1.08 -6.19
C SER A 17 -32.30 1.88 -5.20
N GLY A 18 -32.92 2.55 -4.22
CA GLY A 18 -32.20 3.29 -3.19
C GLY A 18 -31.34 2.38 -2.30
N TYR A 19 -31.85 1.20 -1.97
CA TYR A 19 -31.09 0.22 -1.18
C TYR A 19 -29.90 -0.34 -1.96
N VAL A 20 -30.08 -0.67 -3.24
CA VAL A 20 -28.99 -1.15 -4.11
C VAL A 20 -27.90 -0.09 -4.26
N SER A 21 -28.25 1.18 -4.47
CA SER A 21 -27.27 2.28 -4.53
C SER A 21 -26.51 2.44 -3.22
N SER A 22 -27.20 2.36 -2.07
CA SER A 22 -26.57 2.45 -0.74
C SER A 22 -25.60 1.29 -0.46
N VAL A 23 -25.98 0.07 -0.83
CA VAL A 23 -25.10 -1.11 -0.68
C VAL A 23 -23.89 -0.98 -1.61
N GLN A 24 -24.08 -0.51 -2.84
CA GLN A 24 -23.00 -0.31 -3.80
C GLN A 24 -22.03 0.78 -3.34
N GLU A 25 -22.52 1.89 -2.79
CA GLU A 25 -21.69 2.98 -2.26
C GLU A 25 -20.87 2.52 -1.04
N LYS A 26 -21.47 1.73 -0.13
CA LYS A 26 -20.75 1.12 0.99
C LYS A 26 -19.70 0.12 0.53
N ALA A 27 -20.00 -0.71 -0.48
CA ALA A 27 -19.04 -1.66 -1.03
C ALA A 27 -17.86 -0.94 -1.70
N GLN A 28 -18.11 0.16 -2.42
CA GLN A 28 -17.06 0.99 -3.01
C GLN A 28 -16.19 1.68 -1.95
N SER A 29 -16.81 2.23 -0.89
CA SER A 29 -16.08 2.83 0.22
C SER A 29 -15.21 1.81 0.97
N LEU A 30 -15.70 0.59 1.19
CA LEU A 30 -14.94 -0.48 1.84
C LEU A 30 -13.77 -0.95 0.96
N ALA A 31 -14.00 -1.07 -0.36
CA ALA A 31 -12.96 -1.44 -1.31
C ALA A 31 -11.84 -0.38 -1.37
N ALA A 32 -12.20 0.91 -1.36
CA ALA A 32 -11.22 2.00 -1.29
C ALA A 32 -10.40 1.96 0.01
N ALA A 33 -11.04 1.79 1.16
CA ALA A 33 -10.34 1.70 2.45
C ALA A 33 -9.38 0.50 2.52
N VAL A 34 -9.78 -0.66 2.00
CA VAL A 34 -8.89 -1.84 1.91
C VAL A 34 -7.71 -1.58 0.98
N GLN A 35 -7.94 -0.87 -0.13
CA GLN A 35 -6.88 -0.53 -1.08
C GLN A 35 -5.88 0.45 -0.47
N ASP A 36 -6.34 1.46 0.27
CA ASP A 36 -5.46 2.40 0.98
C ASP A 36 -4.62 1.70 2.06
N GLU A 37 -5.24 0.83 2.88
CA GLU A 37 -4.50 0.05 3.88
C GLU A 37 -3.48 -0.89 3.22
N ALA A 38 -3.84 -1.56 2.11
CA ALA A 38 -2.91 -2.41 1.38
C ALA A 38 -1.72 -1.61 0.82
N SER A 39 -1.95 -0.39 0.35
CA SER A 39 -0.93 0.52 -0.19
C SER A 39 0.05 0.98 0.89
N VAL A 40 -0.46 1.30 2.09
CA VAL A 40 0.35 1.64 3.26
C VAL A 40 1.17 0.44 3.71
N LEU A 41 0.57 -0.75 3.77
CA LEU A 41 1.27 -1.98 4.12
C LEU A 41 2.36 -2.34 3.11
N LEU A 42 2.11 -2.21 1.81
CA LEU A 42 3.12 -2.44 0.77
C LEU A 42 4.28 -1.43 0.88
N SER A 43 3.97 -0.16 1.15
CA SER A 43 4.98 0.88 1.28
C SER A 43 5.85 0.69 2.53
N SER A 44 5.26 0.28 3.65
CA SER A 44 5.99 -0.05 4.88
C SER A 44 6.78 -1.37 4.78
N ALA A 45 6.21 -2.40 4.14
CA ALA A 45 6.85 -3.70 3.99
C ALA A 45 8.04 -3.63 3.02
N MET A 46 7.90 -2.94 1.89
CA MET A 46 9.00 -2.77 0.93
C MET A 46 10.09 -1.79 1.41
N GLY A 47 9.79 -0.93 2.39
CA GLY A 47 10.78 -0.05 3.01
C GLY A 47 11.67 -0.75 4.05
N SER A 48 11.26 -1.92 4.57
CA SER A 48 11.92 -2.59 5.71
C SER A 48 12.22 -4.07 5.49
N ALA A 49 11.86 -4.64 4.34
CA ALA A 49 12.27 -6.00 3.98
C ALA A 49 13.80 -6.03 3.81
N ARG A 50 14.48 -6.57 4.84
CA ARG A 50 15.85 -7.05 4.76
C ARG A 50 16.02 -7.84 3.47
N SER A 51 16.78 -7.26 2.54
CA SER A 51 17.31 -7.94 1.36
C SER A 51 18.03 -9.21 1.81
N GLY A 52 17.35 -10.35 1.69
CA GLY A 52 18.01 -11.64 1.73
C GLY A 52 18.99 -11.69 0.55
N PRO A 53 20.18 -12.27 0.71
CA PRO A 53 21.30 -12.10 -0.23
C PRO A 53 21.12 -12.76 -1.61
N VAL A 54 19.94 -13.22 -2.02
CA VAL A 54 19.82 -13.98 -3.28
C VAL A 54 18.72 -13.49 -4.23
N ASP A 55 17.53 -13.09 -3.79
CA ASP A 55 16.36 -13.19 -4.70
C ASP A 55 15.77 -11.92 -5.32
N GLU A 56 16.23 -10.73 -4.99
CA GLU A 56 15.76 -9.53 -5.68
C GLU A 56 16.95 -8.76 -6.24
N ILE A 57 17.34 -9.08 -7.48
CA ILE A 57 18.08 -8.15 -8.32
C ILE A 57 17.03 -7.22 -8.91
N LEU A 58 17.01 -5.97 -8.45
CA LEU A 58 16.05 -4.98 -8.95
C LEU A 58 16.22 -4.79 -10.46
N TYR A 59 15.15 -4.44 -11.18
CA TYR A 59 15.18 -4.34 -12.65
C TYR A 59 16.27 -3.40 -13.21
N GLU A 60 16.71 -2.42 -12.42
CA GLU A 60 17.80 -1.49 -12.73
C GLU A 60 19.19 -2.14 -12.57
N GLU A 61 19.35 -3.04 -11.60
CA GLU A 61 20.59 -3.79 -11.34
C GLU A 61 20.82 -4.90 -12.38
N LEU A 62 19.79 -5.32 -13.11
CA LEU A 62 19.90 -6.33 -14.16
C LEU A 62 20.86 -5.94 -15.30
N ALA A 63 21.03 -4.64 -15.57
CA ALA A 63 21.96 -4.17 -16.61
C ALA A 63 23.41 -4.27 -16.15
N GLU A 64 23.70 -3.83 -14.92
CA GLU A 64 25.04 -3.91 -14.31
C GLU A 64 25.43 -5.36 -14.06
N TYR A 65 24.50 -6.18 -13.55
CA TYR A 65 24.72 -7.61 -13.33
C TYR A 65 25.08 -8.35 -14.62
N LYS A 66 24.36 -8.07 -15.72
CA LYS A 66 24.68 -8.66 -17.04
C LYS A 66 26.06 -8.27 -17.53
N GLN A 67 26.48 -7.02 -17.31
CA GLN A 67 27.84 -6.60 -17.66
C GLN A 67 28.86 -7.31 -16.78
N PHE A 68 28.61 -7.41 -15.47
CA PHE A 68 29.48 -8.10 -14.53
C PHE A 68 29.68 -9.57 -14.90
N CYS A 69 28.61 -10.32 -15.19
CA CYS A 69 28.74 -11.74 -15.57
C CYS A 69 29.44 -11.99 -16.92
N VAL A 70 29.62 -10.97 -17.77
CA VAL A 70 30.45 -11.11 -18.99
C VAL A 70 31.95 -11.16 -18.65
N PHE A 71 32.37 -10.48 -17.58
CA PHE A 71 33.77 -10.43 -17.15
C PHE A 71 34.10 -11.42 -16.04
N PHE A 72 33.09 -11.84 -15.26
CA PHE A 72 33.30 -12.75 -14.14
C PHE A 72 33.52 -14.19 -14.61
N SER A 73 34.56 -14.83 -14.08
CA SER A 73 34.84 -16.27 -14.26
C SER A 73 35.11 -16.92 -12.91
N ALA A 74 34.30 -17.90 -12.52
CA ALA A 74 34.46 -18.59 -11.24
C ALA A 74 35.84 -19.28 -11.13
N GLU A 75 36.41 -19.75 -12.25
CA GLU A 75 37.73 -20.37 -12.28
C GLU A 75 38.85 -19.40 -11.85
N GLU A 76 38.76 -18.13 -12.26
CA GLU A 76 39.74 -17.10 -11.89
C GLU A 76 39.66 -16.73 -10.41
N HIS A 77 38.46 -16.85 -9.81
CA HIS A 77 38.18 -16.53 -8.41
C HIS A 77 38.24 -17.75 -7.46
N THR A 78 38.78 -18.90 -7.90
CA THR A 78 38.78 -20.15 -7.13
C THR A 78 39.36 -19.99 -5.71
N HIS A 79 40.43 -19.22 -5.56
CA HIS A 79 41.06 -18.98 -4.25
C HIS A 79 40.20 -18.15 -3.31
N GLU A 80 39.46 -17.17 -3.85
CA GLU A 80 38.56 -16.31 -3.08
C GLU A 80 37.29 -17.08 -2.69
N ILE A 81 36.79 -17.91 -3.60
CA ILE A 81 35.67 -18.82 -3.36
C ILE A 81 35.99 -19.78 -2.21
N ALA A 82 37.16 -20.46 -2.27
CA ALA A 82 37.58 -21.37 -1.20
C ALA A 82 37.65 -20.65 0.15
N ARG A 83 38.21 -19.45 0.17
CA ARG A 83 38.28 -18.62 1.38
C ARG A 83 36.88 -18.25 1.88
N ALA A 84 35.97 -17.81 1.02
CA ALA A 84 34.62 -17.41 1.42
C ALA A 84 33.83 -18.60 2.02
N VAL A 85 33.97 -19.80 1.45
CA VAL A 85 33.35 -21.03 1.97
C VAL A 85 33.97 -21.47 3.30
N ASP A 86 35.28 -21.26 3.50
CA ASP A 86 35.96 -21.61 4.74
C ASP A 86 35.71 -20.60 5.88
N GLU A 87 35.56 -19.32 5.56
CA GLU A 87 35.37 -18.23 6.53
C GLU A 87 33.90 -18.07 6.96
N ASP A 88 32.94 -18.32 6.06
CA ASP A 88 31.52 -18.09 6.30
C ASP A 88 30.70 -19.39 6.14
N GLU A 89 30.31 -19.94 7.28
CA GLU A 89 29.47 -21.14 7.37
C GLU A 89 28.13 -20.97 6.63
N ALA A 90 27.53 -19.77 6.67
CA ALA A 90 26.23 -19.54 6.06
C ALA A 90 26.32 -19.59 4.53
N ILE A 91 27.42 -19.10 3.94
CA ILE A 91 27.67 -19.19 2.51
C ILE A 91 27.84 -20.65 2.10
N ARG A 92 28.54 -21.44 2.91
CA ARG A 92 28.71 -22.88 2.68
C ARG A 92 27.39 -23.63 2.69
N GLU A 93 26.57 -23.42 3.73
CA GLU A 93 25.25 -24.05 3.84
C GLU A 93 24.35 -23.65 2.65
N LEU A 94 24.37 -22.38 2.24
CA LEU A 94 23.60 -21.87 1.11
C LEU A 94 24.09 -22.45 -0.23
N HIS A 95 25.40 -22.55 -0.42
CA HIS A 95 26.01 -23.16 -1.60
C HIS A 95 25.60 -24.63 -1.72
N ASP A 96 25.70 -25.41 -0.63
CA ASP A 96 25.35 -26.83 -0.61
C ASP A 96 23.85 -27.08 -0.85
N LEU A 97 23.00 -26.13 -0.48
CA LEU A 97 21.55 -26.20 -0.69
C LEU A 97 21.14 -25.81 -2.12
N LEU A 98 21.73 -24.76 -2.68
CA LEU A 98 21.33 -24.19 -3.98
C LEU A 98 22.06 -24.79 -5.17
N VAL A 99 23.31 -25.24 -5.00
CA VAL A 99 24.14 -25.77 -6.08
C VAL A 99 24.25 -27.29 -5.94
N PRO A 100 23.84 -28.11 -6.94
CA PRO A 100 23.42 -27.75 -8.30
C PRO A 100 21.88 -27.72 -8.52
N LEU A 101 21.08 -27.69 -7.44
CA LEU A 101 19.62 -27.89 -7.56
C LEU A 101 18.89 -26.72 -8.24
N GLU A 102 19.17 -25.50 -7.82
CA GLU A 102 18.48 -24.29 -8.29
C GLU A 102 19.38 -23.42 -9.18
N LEU A 103 20.68 -23.39 -8.90
CA LEU A 103 21.64 -22.56 -9.61
C LEU A 103 22.85 -23.39 -10.08
N SER A 104 23.42 -22.96 -11.21
CA SER A 104 24.73 -23.45 -11.61
C SER A 104 25.81 -22.88 -10.70
N TYR A 105 26.94 -23.60 -10.55
CA TYR A 105 28.07 -23.16 -9.72
C TYR A 105 28.56 -21.76 -10.12
N ASP A 106 28.73 -21.51 -11.43
CA ASP A 106 29.18 -20.21 -11.94
C ASP A 106 28.17 -19.10 -11.66
N GLU A 107 26.88 -19.40 -11.75
CA GLU A 107 25.82 -18.41 -11.51
C GLU A 107 25.72 -18.04 -10.03
N PHE A 108 25.81 -19.02 -9.13
CA PHE A 108 25.81 -18.77 -7.69
C PHE A 108 26.95 -17.80 -7.31
N TRP A 109 28.18 -18.08 -7.77
CA TRP A 109 29.33 -17.23 -7.50
C TRP A 109 29.27 -15.89 -8.24
N CYS A 110 28.74 -15.83 -9.48
CA CYS A 110 28.54 -14.54 -10.16
C CYS A 110 27.63 -13.62 -9.33
N ARG A 111 26.52 -14.15 -8.81
CA ARG A 111 25.59 -13.41 -7.94
C ARG A 111 26.24 -12.98 -6.63
N TYR A 112 26.97 -13.89 -5.99
CA TYR A 112 27.66 -13.62 -4.72
C TYR A 112 28.66 -12.47 -4.85
N PHE A 113 29.60 -12.56 -5.80
CA PHE A 113 30.63 -11.53 -5.98
C PHE A 113 30.06 -10.20 -6.48
N PHE A 114 28.99 -10.22 -7.27
CA PHE A 114 28.30 -9.00 -7.67
C PHE A 114 27.71 -8.26 -6.46
N ARG A 115 27.02 -8.98 -5.56
CA ARG A 115 26.47 -8.37 -4.33
C ARG A 115 27.57 -7.89 -3.39
N GLN A 116 28.65 -8.65 -3.27
CA GLN A 116 29.83 -8.23 -2.53
C GLN A 116 30.39 -6.91 -3.10
N GLN A 117 30.54 -6.80 -4.42
CA GLN A 117 31.02 -5.58 -5.08
C GLN A 117 30.09 -4.38 -4.86
N GLN A 118 28.77 -4.58 -4.91
CA GLN A 118 27.80 -3.52 -4.61
C GLN A 118 27.92 -3.04 -3.16
N SER A 119 28.06 -3.96 -2.20
CA SER A 119 28.22 -3.61 -0.79
C SER A 119 29.49 -2.78 -0.55
N GLU A 120 30.60 -3.13 -1.21
CA GLU A 120 31.84 -2.35 -1.14
C GLU A 120 31.71 -0.97 -1.78
N LYS A 121 30.96 -0.85 -2.87
CA LYS A 121 30.70 0.44 -3.53
C LYS A 121 29.92 1.37 -2.61
N LEU A 122 28.84 0.87 -1.99
CA LEU A 122 28.05 1.63 -1.01
C LEU A 122 28.86 2.00 0.24
N GLU A 123 29.70 1.09 0.75
CA GLU A 123 30.55 1.40 1.90
C GLU A 123 31.60 2.47 1.55
N LYS A 124 32.16 2.43 0.34
CA LYS A 124 33.07 3.47 -0.17
C LYS A 124 32.36 4.81 -0.29
N GLU A 125 31.17 4.85 -0.87
CA GLU A 125 30.35 6.07 -0.99
C GLU A 125 30.00 6.66 0.39
N ARG A 126 29.67 5.81 1.37
CA ARG A 126 29.43 6.25 2.75
C ARG A 126 30.70 6.82 3.39
N LYS A 127 31.86 6.18 3.18
CA LYS A 127 33.15 6.67 3.69
C LYS A 127 33.54 8.00 3.05
N THR A 128 33.32 8.18 1.75
CA THR A 128 33.58 9.46 1.07
C THR A 128 32.67 10.55 1.59
N GLN A 129 31.37 10.29 1.79
CA GLN A 129 30.44 11.25 2.39
C GLN A 129 30.87 11.66 3.80
N LEU A 130 31.32 10.73 4.64
CA LEU A 130 31.82 11.06 5.98
C LEU A 130 33.10 11.90 5.94
N LEU A 131 33.99 11.65 4.97
CA LEU A 131 35.18 12.46 4.75
C LEU A 131 34.83 13.87 4.28
N GLU A 132 33.89 14.00 3.36
CA GLU A 132 33.38 15.30 2.87
C GLU A 132 32.69 16.09 3.98
N GLN A 133 31.84 15.45 4.79
CA GLN A 133 31.23 16.08 5.96
C GLN A 133 32.27 16.53 6.98
N LYS A 134 33.31 15.73 7.22
CA LYS A 134 34.41 16.08 8.13
C LYS A 134 35.29 17.20 7.58
N GLN A 135 35.45 17.30 6.26
CA GLN A 135 36.15 18.41 5.62
C GLN A 135 35.32 19.69 5.70
N ALA A 136 34.02 19.64 5.41
CA ALA A 136 33.12 20.79 5.53
C ALA A 136 33.05 21.33 6.97
N ALA A 137 32.96 20.45 7.97
CA ALA A 137 32.97 20.86 9.38
C ALA A 137 34.31 21.46 9.83
N LYS A 138 35.43 21.14 9.15
CA LYS A 138 36.74 21.75 9.45
C LYS A 138 36.93 23.11 8.80
N GLU A 139 36.34 23.34 7.63
CA GLU A 139 36.41 24.64 6.96
C GLU A 139 35.58 25.71 7.69
N GLU A 140 34.53 25.32 8.43
CA GLU A 140 33.75 26.26 9.27
C GLU A 140 34.46 26.67 10.57
N ASP A 141 35.35 25.85 11.13
CA ASP A 141 36.13 26.17 12.34
C ASP A 141 37.41 26.99 12.04
N GLU A 142 37.93 26.97 10.81
CA GLU A 142 39.15 27.71 10.43
C GLU A 142 38.92 29.21 10.18
N ASP A 143 37.66 29.67 10.05
CA ASP A 143 37.31 31.09 9.90
C ASP A 143 37.06 31.82 11.25
N GLU A 144 36.92 31.11 12.38
CA GLU A 144 36.80 31.72 13.73
C GLU A 144 38.10 31.68 14.56
N GLU A 145 39.11 30.89 14.19
CA GLU A 145 40.37 30.76 14.95
C GLU A 145 41.53 31.67 14.45
N LEU A 146 41.26 32.63 13.56
CA LEU A 146 42.26 33.60 13.06
C LEU A 146 42.40 34.87 13.93
N ALA A 147 41.72 34.96 15.07
CA ALA A 147 41.74 36.16 15.93
C ALA A 147 42.44 36.02 17.30
N LEU A 148 42.96 34.84 17.68
CA LEU A 148 43.55 34.63 19.01
C LEU A 148 44.92 33.90 19.02
N ALA A 149 45.67 33.92 17.92
CA ALA A 149 47.08 33.49 17.91
C ALA A 149 48.01 34.70 18.10
N GLY A 150 47.89 35.34 19.27
CA GLY A 150 48.89 36.25 19.80
C GLY A 150 49.60 35.59 20.98
N ASP A 151 50.86 35.24 20.76
CA ASP A 151 51.90 35.00 21.78
C ASP A 151 51.80 33.69 22.60
N ASP A 152 52.40 32.61 22.09
CA ASP A 152 53.19 31.71 22.96
C ASP A 152 54.27 30.98 22.14
N GLU A 153 55.49 31.54 22.14
CA GLU A 153 56.70 30.87 21.69
C GLU A 153 57.07 29.71 22.64
N HIS A 154 56.61 28.50 22.37
CA HIS A 154 57.24 27.30 22.94
C HIS A 154 57.65 26.28 21.88
N LYS A 155 58.86 26.51 21.36
CA LYS A 155 59.65 25.62 20.52
C LYS A 155 60.24 24.49 21.38
N PRO A 156 59.89 23.20 21.20
CA PRO A 156 60.63 22.12 21.81
C PRO A 156 61.90 21.92 20.97
N VAL A 157 63.00 22.46 21.45
CA VAL A 157 64.32 22.18 20.88
C VAL A 157 64.71 20.77 21.33
N GLU A 158 64.64 19.84 20.37
CA GLU A 158 65.42 18.60 20.41
C GLU A 158 66.89 18.95 20.60
N SER A 159 67.47 18.51 21.71
CA SER A 159 68.92 18.52 21.93
C SER A 159 69.30 17.20 22.55
N GLU A 160 69.60 16.25 21.68
CA GLU A 160 70.58 15.21 21.95
C GLU A 160 71.92 15.88 22.30
N GLU A 161 72.31 15.84 23.58
CA GLU A 161 73.74 15.84 23.92
C GLU A 161 73.93 15.28 25.34
N GLN A 162 74.44 14.05 25.39
CA GLN A 162 75.07 13.49 26.58
C GLN A 162 76.37 14.27 26.90
N PRO A 163 76.65 14.56 28.19
CA PRO A 163 78.02 14.68 28.65
C PRO A 163 78.40 13.54 29.62
N PRO A 164 79.67 13.11 29.63
CA PRO A 164 80.13 12.02 30.46
C PRO A 164 80.29 12.43 31.92
N LEU A 165 79.98 11.46 32.78
CA LEU A 165 80.19 11.45 34.21
C LEU A 165 81.65 11.80 34.58
N SER A 166 81.82 12.80 35.45
CA SER A 166 82.97 12.89 36.37
C SER A 166 82.55 13.59 37.66
N PRO A 167 83.01 13.12 38.85
CA PRO A 167 82.59 13.64 40.14
C PRO A 167 83.51 14.77 40.62
N PRO A 168 83.00 15.88 41.18
CA PRO A 168 83.80 16.74 42.02
C PRO A 168 83.57 16.38 43.49
N SER A 169 84.66 15.89 44.07
CA SER A 169 84.94 15.79 45.49
C SER A 169 84.73 17.12 46.23
N GLY A 170 84.00 17.03 47.35
CA GLY A 170 84.37 17.66 48.62
C GLY A 170 84.24 19.18 48.73
N GLN A 171 83.08 19.65 49.21
CA GLN A 171 83.00 20.86 50.02
C GLN A 171 82.12 20.67 51.26
N PRO A 172 82.39 21.40 52.36
CA PRO A 172 81.92 21.07 53.70
C PRO A 172 80.59 21.76 54.04
N ARG A 173 79.60 20.93 54.38
CA ARG A 173 78.42 21.12 55.24
C ARG A 173 78.23 22.51 55.87
N GLY A 174 77.37 23.32 55.25
CA GLY A 174 76.52 24.30 55.93
C GLY A 174 75.11 23.72 56.12
N SER A 175 74.44 23.97 57.24
CA SER A 175 73.24 23.26 57.70
C SER A 175 71.93 23.57 56.94
N GLU A 176 72.00 24.18 55.77
CA GLU A 176 70.82 24.58 54.96
C GLU A 176 70.38 23.48 53.97
N ASP A 177 71.26 22.52 53.65
CA ASP A 177 70.97 21.41 52.73
C ASP A 177 69.93 20.40 53.29
N GLN A 178 69.64 20.44 54.59
CA GLN A 178 68.67 19.53 55.21
C GLN A 178 67.21 19.93 54.91
N GLU A 179 66.95 21.22 54.72
CA GLU A 179 65.61 21.73 54.38
C GLU A 179 65.24 21.40 52.93
N GLY A 180 66.19 21.49 52.00
CA GLY A 180 65.98 21.11 50.60
C GLY A 180 65.60 19.64 50.42
N VAL A 181 66.23 18.73 51.19
CA VAL A 181 65.89 17.29 51.15
C VAL A 181 64.49 17.02 51.70
N TRP A 182 64.04 17.77 52.70
CA TRP A 182 62.68 17.66 53.23
C TRP A 182 61.64 18.16 52.23
N LEU A 183 61.88 19.31 51.59
CA LEU A 183 60.99 19.87 50.56
C LEU A 183 60.84 18.95 49.34
N LEU A 184 61.93 18.33 48.88
CA LEU A 184 61.87 17.35 47.77
C LEU A 184 61.06 16.11 48.14
N ARG A 185 61.15 15.63 49.38
CA ARG A 185 60.32 14.51 49.86
C ARG A 185 58.85 14.91 49.96
N ALA A 186 58.57 16.11 50.49
CA ALA A 186 57.22 16.65 50.58
C ALA A 186 56.59 16.85 49.19
N ALA A 187 57.35 17.38 48.22
CA ALA A 187 56.92 17.55 46.83
C ALA A 187 56.61 16.20 46.18
N ARG A 188 57.48 15.20 46.33
CA ARG A 188 57.25 13.84 45.79
C ARG A 188 56.05 13.14 46.42
N ASP A 189 55.81 13.37 47.71
CA ASP A 189 54.64 12.80 48.39
C ASP A 189 53.35 13.55 48.03
N ALA A 190 53.42 14.86 47.74
CA ALA A 190 52.32 15.62 47.16
C ALA A 190 51.98 15.15 45.74
N GLU A 191 53.00 14.93 44.91
CA GLU A 191 52.86 14.38 43.56
C GLU A 191 52.23 12.99 43.59
N ARG A 192 52.67 12.11 44.50
CA ARG A 192 52.06 10.78 44.66
C ARG A 192 50.59 10.85 45.11
N ARG A 193 50.22 11.81 45.95
CA ARG A 193 48.82 12.06 46.33
C ARG A 193 48.01 12.56 45.13
N ALA A 194 48.52 13.52 44.37
CA ALA A 194 47.87 14.01 43.16
C ALA A 194 47.70 12.89 42.13
N ALA A 195 48.72 12.07 41.88
CA ALA A 195 48.66 10.93 40.97
C ALA A 195 47.61 9.89 41.43
N ASN A 196 47.52 9.61 42.73
CA ASN A 196 46.49 8.70 43.26
C ASN A 196 45.08 9.29 43.12
N GLN A 197 44.90 10.60 43.31
CA GLN A 197 43.63 11.28 43.08
C GLN A 197 43.23 11.22 41.61
N TRP A 198 44.16 11.46 40.68
CA TRP A 198 43.91 11.32 39.24
C TRP A 198 43.53 9.90 38.85
N ARG A 199 44.23 8.89 39.39
CA ARG A 199 43.86 7.48 39.17
C ARG A 199 42.48 7.14 39.71
N GLN A 200 42.08 7.73 40.84
CA GLN A 200 40.74 7.53 41.38
C GLN A 200 39.69 8.19 40.47
N LYS A 201 39.89 9.46 40.10
CA LYS A 201 39.00 10.17 39.17
C LYS A 201 38.86 9.46 37.82
N ALA A 202 39.95 8.91 37.29
CA ALA A 202 39.93 8.14 36.05
C ALA A 202 39.10 6.85 36.17
N ARG A 203 39.16 6.15 37.31
CA ARG A 203 38.29 4.99 37.58
C ARG A 203 36.83 5.41 37.71
N ASP A 204 36.56 6.49 38.42
CA ASP A 204 35.20 6.99 38.62
C ASP A 204 34.57 7.42 37.28
N LEU A 205 35.33 8.12 36.42
CA LEU A 205 34.89 8.48 35.07
C LEU A 205 34.65 7.25 34.18
N HIS A 206 35.51 6.23 34.28
CA HIS A 206 35.32 4.98 33.55
C HIS A 206 34.04 4.26 33.96
N LEU A 207 33.74 4.21 35.27
CA LEU A 207 32.48 3.66 35.78
C LEU A 207 31.28 4.46 35.30
N GLN A 208 31.36 5.80 35.31
CA GLN A 208 30.28 6.66 34.78
C GLN A 208 30.03 6.42 33.29
N LEU A 209 31.08 6.30 32.48
CA LEU A 209 30.93 5.97 31.05
C LEU A 209 30.33 4.59 30.84
N GLN A 210 30.68 3.62 31.69
CA GLN A 210 30.10 2.28 31.64
C GLN A 210 28.61 2.28 32.02
N GLU A 211 28.22 3.04 33.04
CA GLU A 211 26.82 3.21 33.44
C GLU A 211 25.98 3.89 32.35
N VAL A 212 26.50 4.97 31.75
CA VAL A 212 25.83 5.66 30.63
C VAL A 212 25.65 4.72 29.44
N LYS A 213 26.67 3.92 29.12
CA LYS A 213 26.59 2.92 28.05
C LYS A 213 25.51 1.87 28.35
N GLN A 214 25.46 1.33 29.56
CA GLN A 214 24.42 0.36 29.96
C GLN A 214 23.02 0.97 29.86
N LEU A 215 22.84 2.22 30.30
CA LEU A 215 21.56 2.91 30.17
C LEU A 215 21.15 3.15 28.71
N GLN A 216 22.12 3.39 27.82
CA GLN A 216 21.84 3.50 26.39
C GLN A 216 21.43 2.14 25.80
N ASP A 217 22.18 1.07 26.09
CA ASP A 217 21.87 -0.28 25.64
C ASP A 217 20.47 -0.72 26.15
N GLU A 218 20.11 -0.39 27.39
CA GLU A 218 18.77 -0.66 27.95
C GLU A 218 17.66 0.14 27.25
N LYS A 219 17.91 1.40 26.90
CA LYS A 219 16.96 2.23 26.14
C LYS A 219 16.76 1.69 24.74
N GLU A 220 17.83 1.30 24.05
CA GLU A 220 17.77 0.69 22.72
C GLU A 220 17.02 -0.65 22.76
N GLN A 221 17.25 -1.48 23.78
CA GLN A 221 16.49 -2.73 23.96
C GLN A 221 15.00 -2.48 24.24
N LYS A 222 14.65 -1.46 25.02
CA LYS A 222 13.23 -1.10 25.26
C LYS A 222 12.56 -0.60 23.98
N ALA A 223 13.23 0.29 23.24
CA ALA A 223 12.72 0.77 21.96
C ALA A 223 12.51 -0.38 20.95
N MET A 224 13.45 -1.34 20.90
CA MET A 224 13.29 -2.54 20.06
C MET A 224 12.09 -3.39 20.49
N LYS A 225 11.90 -3.63 21.79
CA LYS A 225 10.74 -4.38 22.29
C LYS A 225 9.42 -3.67 22.03
N GLU A 226 9.36 -2.36 22.25
CA GLU A 226 8.17 -1.55 21.95
C GLU A 226 7.82 -1.63 20.46
N TRP A 227 8.82 -1.61 19.58
CA TRP A 227 8.61 -1.77 18.14
C TRP A 227 8.14 -3.18 17.76
N GLU A 228 8.69 -4.23 18.38
CA GLU A 228 8.22 -5.61 18.21
C GLU A 228 6.77 -5.79 18.71
N GLU A 229 6.40 -5.19 19.84
CA GLU A 229 5.04 -5.19 20.37
C GLU A 229 4.06 -4.45 19.45
N GLN A 230 4.47 -3.31 18.88
CA GLN A 230 3.67 -2.58 17.87
C GLN A 230 3.46 -3.41 16.61
N LEU A 231 4.50 -4.08 16.12
CA LEU A 231 4.40 -4.95 14.95
C LEU A 231 3.47 -6.14 15.23
N GLN A 232 3.58 -6.76 16.40
CA GLN A 232 2.69 -7.85 16.81
C GLN A 232 1.23 -7.40 16.90
N ALA A 233 0.96 -6.23 17.50
CA ALA A 233 -0.39 -5.67 17.58
C ALA A 233 -0.99 -5.38 16.20
N LEU A 234 -0.16 -4.94 15.23
CA LEU A 234 -0.58 -4.73 13.85
C LEU A 234 -0.94 -6.07 13.17
N CYS A 235 -0.12 -7.11 13.37
CA CYS A 235 -0.40 -8.47 12.89
C CYS A 235 -1.72 -9.00 13.46
N ASP A 236 -1.92 -8.91 14.78
CA ASP A 236 -3.15 -9.38 15.44
C ASP A 236 -4.40 -8.63 14.93
N THR A 237 -4.25 -7.33 14.65
CA THR A 237 -5.32 -6.50 14.08
C THR A 237 -5.66 -6.93 12.65
N TYR A 238 -4.65 -7.22 11.82
CA TYR A 238 -4.85 -7.71 10.46
C TYR A 238 -5.49 -9.09 10.43
N GLU A 239 -5.02 -10.02 11.28
CA GLU A 239 -5.61 -11.35 11.43
C GLU A 239 -7.09 -11.26 11.84
N THR A 240 -7.42 -10.38 12.79
CA THR A 240 -8.80 -10.14 13.24
C THR A 240 -9.67 -9.58 12.10
N LYS A 241 -9.17 -8.62 11.32
CA LYS A 241 -9.88 -8.07 10.15
C LYS A 241 -10.10 -9.13 9.07
N MET A 242 -9.10 -9.95 8.78
CA MET A 242 -9.19 -11.05 7.80
C MET A 242 -10.20 -12.11 8.24
N ALA A 243 -10.22 -12.47 9.53
CA ALA A 243 -11.22 -13.37 10.10
C ALA A 243 -12.63 -12.77 9.98
N ALA A 244 -12.82 -11.48 10.29
CA ALA A 244 -14.09 -10.79 10.15
C ALA A 244 -14.57 -10.71 8.69
N ALA A 245 -13.67 -10.40 7.74
CA ALA A 245 -13.99 -10.37 6.32
C ALA A 245 -14.40 -11.76 5.79
N THR A 246 -13.70 -12.80 6.23
CA THR A 246 -14.04 -14.20 5.90
C THR A 246 -15.44 -14.55 6.44
N MET A 247 -15.74 -14.18 7.68
CA MET A 247 -17.09 -14.36 8.25
C MET A 247 -18.17 -13.62 7.46
N GLN A 248 -17.92 -12.38 7.01
CA GLN A 248 -18.87 -11.63 6.18
C GLN A 248 -19.10 -12.29 4.82
N VAL A 249 -18.06 -12.84 4.20
CA VAL A 249 -18.19 -13.60 2.94
C VAL A 249 -19.02 -14.85 3.14
N ASP A 250 -18.78 -15.60 4.22
CA ASP A 250 -19.55 -16.79 4.54
C ASP A 250 -21.00 -16.47 4.91
N GLU A 251 -21.25 -15.37 5.63
CA GLU A 251 -22.61 -14.88 5.93
C GLU A 251 -23.34 -14.43 4.67
N ALA A 252 -22.70 -13.67 3.78
CA ALA A 252 -23.28 -13.25 2.50
C ALA A 252 -23.56 -14.46 1.59
N ARG A 253 -22.67 -15.46 1.60
CA ARG A 253 -22.86 -16.71 0.86
C ARG A 253 -24.03 -17.49 1.44
N ALA A 254 -24.14 -17.63 2.77
CA ALA A 254 -25.26 -18.28 3.44
C ALA A 254 -26.58 -17.58 3.12
N ALA A 255 -26.63 -16.25 3.24
CA ALA A 255 -27.81 -15.45 2.92
C ALA A 255 -28.22 -15.59 1.44
N GLY A 256 -27.25 -15.59 0.52
CA GLY A 256 -27.50 -15.78 -0.91
C GLY A 256 -28.03 -17.17 -1.26
N TYR A 257 -27.51 -18.22 -0.61
CA TYR A 257 -28.05 -19.57 -0.75
C TYR A 257 -29.48 -19.66 -0.24
N ASP A 258 -29.79 -19.08 0.92
CA ASP A 258 -31.13 -19.08 1.49
C ASP A 258 -32.15 -18.32 0.63
N GLU A 259 -31.75 -17.17 0.07
CA GLU A 259 -32.57 -16.41 -0.88
C GLU A 259 -32.86 -17.23 -2.16
N GLY A 260 -31.82 -17.84 -2.75
CA GLY A 260 -31.96 -18.68 -3.94
C GLY A 260 -32.81 -19.93 -3.69
N VAL A 261 -32.69 -20.55 -2.52
CA VAL A 261 -33.56 -21.67 -2.12
C VAL A 261 -35.00 -21.20 -2.00
N ARG A 262 -35.26 -20.02 -1.43
CA ARG A 262 -36.63 -19.48 -1.30
C ARG A 262 -37.25 -19.12 -2.64
N GLU A 263 -36.50 -18.47 -3.53
CA GLU A 263 -36.97 -18.16 -4.89
C GLU A 263 -37.26 -19.44 -5.69
N SER A 264 -36.36 -20.43 -5.64
CA SER A 264 -36.58 -21.70 -6.33
C SER A 264 -37.78 -22.46 -5.78
N GLN A 265 -38.02 -22.45 -4.46
CA GLN A 265 -39.24 -22.99 -3.85
C GLN A 265 -40.49 -22.25 -4.35
N ALA A 266 -40.48 -20.92 -4.39
CA ALA A 266 -41.60 -20.12 -4.88
C ALA A 266 -41.90 -20.39 -6.37
N ILE A 267 -40.87 -20.57 -7.21
CA ILE A 267 -41.05 -20.95 -8.61
C ILE A 267 -41.65 -22.36 -8.71
N VAL A 268 -41.15 -23.32 -7.94
CA VAL A 268 -41.69 -24.70 -7.94
C VAL A 268 -43.16 -24.71 -7.49
N GLU A 269 -43.51 -23.94 -6.46
CA GLU A 269 -44.89 -23.78 -5.99
C GLU A 269 -45.76 -23.10 -7.04
N SER A 270 -45.27 -22.04 -7.71
CA SER A 270 -45.99 -21.37 -8.78
C SER A 270 -46.24 -22.29 -9.99
N VAL A 271 -45.24 -23.07 -10.41
CA VAL A 271 -45.38 -24.04 -11.50
C VAL A 271 -46.35 -25.15 -11.11
N ARG A 272 -46.30 -25.62 -9.87
CA ARG A 272 -47.24 -26.62 -9.35
C ARG A 272 -48.67 -26.09 -9.33
N GLN A 273 -48.87 -24.88 -8.83
CA GLN A 273 -50.18 -24.23 -8.79
C GLN A 273 -50.74 -24.06 -10.21
N ALA A 274 -49.93 -23.58 -11.16
CA ALA A 274 -50.35 -23.45 -12.55
C ALA A 274 -50.75 -24.80 -13.18
N ALA A 275 -50.02 -25.88 -12.88
CA ALA A 275 -50.36 -27.22 -13.34
C ALA A 275 -51.64 -27.76 -12.70
N GLU A 276 -51.87 -27.47 -11.41
CA GLU A 276 -53.10 -27.83 -10.70
C GLU A 276 -54.31 -27.05 -11.27
N ASP A 277 -54.15 -25.77 -11.57
CA ASP A 277 -55.15 -24.92 -12.20
C ASP A 277 -55.47 -25.39 -13.63
N ASP A 278 -54.45 -25.73 -14.43
CA ASP A 278 -54.64 -26.30 -15.78
C ASP A 278 -55.37 -27.65 -15.74
N MET A 279 -55.02 -28.51 -14.78
CA MET A 279 -55.72 -29.78 -14.56
C MET A 279 -57.17 -29.57 -14.12
N ALA A 280 -57.44 -28.59 -13.26
CA ALA A 280 -58.79 -28.22 -12.85
C ALA A 280 -59.59 -27.70 -14.05
N ARG A 281 -58.99 -26.83 -14.86
CA ARG A 281 -59.57 -26.29 -16.09
C ARG A 281 -59.90 -27.39 -17.10
N LEU A 282 -58.99 -28.33 -17.34
CA LEU A 282 -59.24 -29.47 -18.22
C LEU A 282 -60.37 -30.37 -17.70
N ARG A 283 -60.45 -30.60 -16.39
CA ARG A 283 -61.57 -31.34 -15.79
C ARG A 283 -62.90 -30.62 -16.01
N THR A 284 -62.95 -29.30 -15.86
CA THR A 284 -64.16 -28.51 -16.18
C THR A 284 -64.50 -28.56 -17.67
N GLU A 285 -63.51 -28.40 -18.56
CA GLU A 285 -63.72 -28.49 -20.01
C GLU A 285 -64.23 -29.87 -20.44
N ILE A 286 -63.71 -30.97 -19.86
CA ILE A 286 -64.19 -32.33 -20.13
C ILE A 286 -65.61 -32.53 -19.59
N ALA A 287 -65.93 -32.01 -18.39
CA ALA A 287 -67.27 -32.11 -17.82
C ALA A 287 -68.30 -31.34 -18.66
N GLU A 288 -67.93 -30.16 -19.17
CA GLU A 288 -68.76 -29.36 -20.07
C GLU A 288 -68.89 -29.98 -21.47
N ALA A 289 -67.80 -30.51 -22.03
CA ALA A 289 -67.82 -31.18 -23.34
C ALA A 289 -68.66 -32.46 -23.34
N GLY A 290 -68.71 -33.18 -22.20
CA GLY A 290 -69.57 -34.34 -22.02
C GLY A 290 -71.07 -34.04 -22.07
N HIS A 291 -71.50 -32.76 -22.05
CA HIS A 291 -72.90 -32.34 -22.16
C HIS A 291 -73.27 -31.74 -23.52
N ALA A 292 -72.32 -31.58 -24.45
CA ALA A 292 -72.49 -30.79 -25.67
C ALA A 292 -72.08 -31.53 -26.97
N ASN A 293 -72.38 -32.82 -27.10
CA ASN A 293 -72.08 -33.59 -28.32
C ASN A 293 -72.84 -33.13 -29.59
N ASP A 294 -73.81 -32.20 -29.47
CA ASP A 294 -74.53 -31.63 -30.62
C ASP A 294 -74.06 -30.22 -31.04
N SER A 295 -73.00 -29.65 -30.44
CA SER A 295 -72.61 -28.23 -30.60
C SER A 295 -71.10 -28.00 -30.86
N VAL A 296 -70.41 -28.97 -31.47
CA VAL A 296 -68.97 -28.84 -31.76
C VAL A 296 -68.69 -27.83 -32.88
N ASP A 297 -69.55 -27.75 -33.90
CA ASP A 297 -69.37 -26.85 -35.05
C ASP A 297 -69.52 -25.36 -34.68
N GLU A 298 -70.40 -25.04 -33.73
CA GLU A 298 -70.66 -23.66 -33.31
C GLU A 298 -69.48 -23.11 -32.49
N ARG A 299 -68.83 -23.97 -31.69
CA ARG A 299 -67.64 -23.62 -30.90
C ARG A 299 -66.40 -23.39 -31.79
N VAL A 300 -66.27 -24.14 -32.88
CA VAL A 300 -65.21 -23.91 -33.87
C VAL A 300 -65.39 -22.57 -34.59
N ALA A 301 -66.63 -22.20 -34.90
CA ALA A 301 -66.93 -20.90 -35.51
C ALA A 301 -66.59 -19.71 -34.59
N VAL A 302 -66.86 -19.83 -33.28
CA VAL A 302 -66.52 -18.80 -32.28
C VAL A 302 -64.99 -18.65 -32.14
N LEU A 303 -64.25 -19.76 -32.06
CA LEU A 303 -62.79 -19.74 -31.94
C LEU A 303 -62.10 -19.14 -33.18
N MET A 304 -62.66 -19.37 -34.38
CA MET A 304 -62.16 -18.76 -35.61
C MET A 304 -62.34 -17.23 -35.61
N LYS A 305 -63.45 -16.73 -35.08
CA LYS A 305 -63.71 -15.29 -34.93
C LYS A 305 -62.78 -14.64 -33.90
N GLU A 306 -62.58 -15.28 -32.75
CA GLU A 306 -61.69 -14.77 -31.70
C GLU A 306 -60.22 -14.70 -32.17
N LYS A 307 -59.80 -15.65 -33.02
CA LYS A 307 -58.50 -15.62 -33.68
C LYS A 307 -58.35 -14.41 -34.60
N GLU A 308 -59.38 -14.07 -35.38
CA GLU A 308 -59.37 -12.89 -36.27
C GLU A 308 -59.29 -11.59 -35.47
N ASP A 309 -60.04 -11.47 -34.37
CA ASP A 309 -60.02 -10.30 -33.49
C ASP A 309 -58.64 -10.10 -32.84
N LEU A 310 -58.01 -11.18 -32.33
CA LEU A 310 -56.65 -11.13 -31.77
C LEU A 310 -55.60 -10.75 -32.82
N GLN A 311 -55.77 -11.21 -34.06
CA GLN A 311 -54.88 -10.87 -35.16
C GLN A 311 -54.98 -9.39 -35.53
N GLN A 312 -56.18 -8.81 -35.40
CA GLN A 312 -56.42 -7.37 -35.61
C GLN A 312 -55.79 -6.52 -34.51
N VAL A 313 -55.91 -6.92 -33.23
CA VAL A 313 -55.27 -6.24 -32.10
C VAL A 313 -53.75 -6.22 -32.23
N LEU A 314 -53.15 -7.33 -32.67
CA LEU A 314 -51.71 -7.41 -32.92
C LEU A 314 -51.25 -6.44 -34.02
N GLN A 315 -52.04 -6.24 -35.08
CA GLN A 315 -51.72 -5.25 -36.11
C GLN A 315 -51.77 -3.82 -35.58
N VAL A 316 -52.78 -3.50 -34.75
CA VAL A 316 -52.89 -2.17 -34.11
C VAL A 316 -51.70 -1.90 -33.18
N ALA A 317 -51.29 -2.89 -32.37
CA ALA A 317 -50.14 -2.77 -31.48
C ALA A 317 -48.83 -2.55 -32.27
N ARG A 318 -48.66 -3.25 -33.40
CA ARG A 318 -47.52 -3.04 -34.31
C ARG A 318 -47.50 -1.63 -34.89
N GLY A 319 -48.66 -1.05 -35.23
CA GLY A 319 -48.76 0.34 -35.69
C GLY A 319 -48.31 1.36 -34.63
N ARG A 320 -48.72 1.16 -33.38
CA ARG A 320 -48.34 2.06 -32.26
C ARG A 320 -46.85 2.04 -31.95
N LEU A 321 -46.18 0.88 -32.09
CA LEU A 321 -44.72 0.78 -31.94
C LEU A 321 -43.97 1.60 -32.99
N VAL A 322 -44.44 1.58 -34.24
CA VAL A 322 -43.86 2.38 -35.33
C VAL A 322 -44.08 3.89 -35.12
N GLU A 323 -45.21 4.28 -34.53
CA GLU A 323 -45.46 5.70 -34.18
C GLU A 323 -44.57 6.20 -33.03
N LEU A 324 -44.32 5.38 -32.01
CA LEU A 324 -43.41 5.71 -30.91
C LEU A 324 -41.96 5.81 -31.41
N GLU A 325 -41.53 4.92 -32.30
CA GLU A 325 -40.19 4.96 -32.89
C GLU A 325 -39.93 6.23 -33.72
N LYS A 326 -40.98 6.92 -34.19
CA LYS A 326 -40.87 8.20 -34.91
C LYS A 326 -40.86 9.43 -34.00
N ARG A 327 -41.18 9.30 -32.70
CA ARG A 327 -41.39 10.44 -31.79
C ARG A 327 -40.21 10.74 -30.87
N ASP A 328 -39.20 9.87 -30.83
CA ASP A 328 -38.05 9.94 -29.90
C ASP A 328 -36.81 10.66 -30.45
N THR A 329 -36.96 11.69 -31.30
CA THR A 329 -35.82 12.55 -31.68
C THR A 329 -36.10 14.05 -31.49
N PRO A 330 -35.79 14.59 -30.30
CA PRO A 330 -35.29 15.95 -30.15
C PRO A 330 -33.76 15.94 -29.91
N PRO A 331 -32.98 16.79 -30.61
CA PRO A 331 -31.56 16.96 -30.36
C PRO A 331 -31.35 18.13 -29.39
N ASP A 332 -31.02 17.85 -28.13
CA ASP A 332 -30.14 18.70 -27.30
C ASP A 332 -30.21 18.23 -25.84
N GLU A 333 -29.31 17.33 -25.44
CA GLU A 333 -28.80 17.22 -24.06
C GLU A 333 -27.53 16.33 -24.04
N LYS A 334 -26.38 16.98 -24.27
CA LYS A 334 -25.05 16.36 -24.50
C LYS A 334 -24.38 15.72 -23.27
N VAL A 335 -25.12 15.37 -22.22
CA VAL A 335 -24.54 14.72 -21.03
C VAL A 335 -24.97 13.25 -20.92
N GLY A 336 -25.93 12.79 -21.74
CA GLY A 336 -26.36 11.40 -21.81
C GLY A 336 -25.73 10.56 -22.93
N ASP A 337 -24.98 11.16 -23.85
CA ASP A 337 -24.56 10.49 -25.10
C ASP A 337 -23.66 9.26 -24.89
N ALA A 338 -22.84 9.24 -23.84
CA ALA A 338 -21.99 8.08 -23.54
C ALA A 338 -22.81 6.89 -23.00
N ALA A 339 -23.73 7.15 -22.06
CA ALA A 339 -24.59 6.12 -21.49
C ALA A 339 -25.62 5.61 -22.53
N LEU A 340 -26.14 6.50 -23.37
CA LEU A 340 -27.03 6.13 -24.47
C LEU A 340 -26.29 5.36 -25.58
N ALA A 341 -25.02 5.69 -25.85
CA ALA A 341 -24.20 4.92 -26.78
C ALA A 341 -23.85 3.52 -26.24
N GLU A 342 -23.61 3.38 -24.94
CA GLU A 342 -23.45 2.06 -24.31
C GLU A 342 -24.75 1.24 -24.36
N LEU A 343 -25.88 1.86 -24.02
CA LEU A 343 -27.19 1.20 -24.04
C LEU A 343 -27.62 0.83 -25.47
N ALA A 344 -27.24 1.61 -26.47
CA ALA A 344 -27.42 1.27 -27.88
C ALA A 344 -26.57 0.06 -28.31
N LYS A 345 -25.29 0.01 -27.91
CA LYS A 345 -24.41 -1.14 -28.16
C LYS A 345 -24.95 -2.41 -27.49
N GLU A 346 -25.44 -2.30 -26.25
CA GLU A 346 -26.01 -3.42 -25.54
C GLU A 346 -27.28 -3.92 -26.23
N LYS A 347 -28.19 -3.02 -26.62
CA LYS A 347 -29.41 -3.35 -27.38
C LYS A 347 -29.11 -4.09 -28.69
N ASP A 348 -28.07 -3.68 -29.43
CA ASP A 348 -27.66 -4.37 -30.65
C ASP A 348 -27.04 -5.74 -30.37
N LEU A 349 -26.34 -5.89 -29.25
CA LEU A 349 -25.83 -7.18 -28.79
C LEU A 349 -26.96 -8.15 -28.44
N TRP A 350 -28.01 -7.66 -27.77
CA TRP A 350 -29.24 -8.42 -27.48
C TRP A 350 -29.99 -8.82 -28.77
N ARG A 351 -30.10 -7.91 -29.74
CA ARG A 351 -30.68 -8.22 -31.06
C ARG A 351 -29.89 -9.30 -31.78
N MET A 352 -28.56 -9.22 -31.79
CA MET A 352 -27.68 -10.23 -32.39
C MET A 352 -27.82 -11.59 -31.71
N ARG A 353 -27.89 -11.65 -30.37
CA ARG A 353 -28.16 -12.89 -29.62
C ARG A 353 -29.53 -13.47 -29.96
N ALA A 354 -30.58 -12.65 -29.99
CA ALA A 354 -31.93 -13.08 -30.33
C ALA A 354 -32.00 -13.63 -31.77
N LEU A 355 -31.33 -12.98 -32.72
CA LEU A 355 -31.25 -13.45 -34.12
C LEU A 355 -30.49 -14.78 -34.23
N LYS A 356 -29.43 -14.97 -33.44
CA LYS A 356 -28.70 -16.24 -33.36
C LYS A 356 -29.55 -17.37 -32.77
N MET A 357 -30.24 -17.11 -31.66
CA MET A 357 -31.16 -18.08 -31.04
C MET A 357 -32.33 -18.42 -31.98
N LYS A 358 -32.86 -17.44 -32.70
CA LYS A 358 -33.88 -17.67 -33.72
C LYS A 358 -33.37 -18.56 -34.85
N LYS A 359 -32.18 -18.29 -35.41
CA LYS A 359 -31.57 -19.15 -36.43
C LYS A 359 -31.34 -20.58 -35.94
N LEU A 360 -30.87 -20.74 -34.70
CA LEU A 360 -30.72 -22.07 -34.07
C LEU A 360 -32.07 -22.78 -33.95
N LYS A 361 -33.11 -22.08 -33.51
CA LYS A 361 -34.47 -22.63 -33.41
C LYS A 361 -35.02 -23.03 -34.78
N ASP A 362 -34.86 -22.17 -35.80
CA ASP A 362 -35.32 -22.44 -37.16
C ASP A 362 -34.58 -23.64 -37.77
N LEU A 363 -33.27 -23.79 -37.48
CA LEU A 363 -32.48 -24.94 -37.91
C LEU A 363 -32.94 -26.24 -37.24
N VAL A 364 -33.12 -26.24 -35.91
CA VAL A 364 -33.63 -27.40 -35.16
C VAL A 364 -35.04 -27.77 -35.63
N GLN A 365 -35.89 -26.78 -35.88
CA GLN A 365 -37.25 -27.01 -36.36
C GLN A 365 -37.28 -27.56 -37.79
N ALA A 366 -36.37 -27.10 -38.66
CA ALA A 366 -36.19 -27.65 -40.01
C ALA A 366 -35.66 -29.09 -40.00
N GLU A 367 -34.74 -29.43 -39.09
CA GLU A 367 -34.29 -30.82 -38.93
C GLU A 367 -35.39 -31.72 -38.38
N LEU A 368 -36.16 -31.26 -37.39
CA LEU A 368 -37.32 -31.98 -36.85
C LEU A 368 -38.39 -32.24 -37.92
N THR A 369 -38.68 -31.27 -38.79
CA THR A 369 -39.62 -31.48 -39.89
C THR A 369 -39.04 -32.41 -40.96
N SER A 370 -37.76 -32.32 -41.27
CA SER A 370 -37.08 -33.26 -42.18
C SER A 370 -37.12 -34.69 -41.66
N LEU A 371 -36.83 -34.92 -40.37
CA LEU A 371 -36.90 -36.25 -39.74
C LEU A 371 -38.33 -36.82 -39.75
N ARG A 372 -39.35 -35.98 -39.55
CA ARG A 372 -40.76 -36.41 -39.67
C ARG A 372 -41.13 -36.78 -41.10
N GLN A 373 -40.67 -36.04 -42.09
CA GLN A 373 -40.89 -36.36 -43.50
C GLN A 373 -40.19 -37.67 -43.90
N GLN A 374 -38.96 -37.88 -43.42
CA GLN A 374 -38.21 -39.12 -43.66
C GLN A 374 -38.94 -40.32 -43.06
N ARG A 375 -39.38 -40.22 -41.79
CA ARG A 375 -40.16 -41.29 -41.13
C ARG A 375 -41.47 -41.61 -41.87
N ASN A 376 -42.16 -40.60 -42.40
CA ASN A 376 -43.41 -40.79 -43.14
C ASN A 376 -43.19 -41.40 -44.53
N ALA A 377 -42.06 -41.13 -45.18
CA ALA A 377 -41.69 -41.77 -46.44
C ALA A 377 -41.26 -43.24 -46.23
N ASP A 378 -40.58 -43.54 -45.14
CA ASP A 378 -40.15 -44.91 -44.82
C ASP A 378 -41.35 -45.80 -44.40
N THR A 379 -42.38 -45.22 -43.78
CA THR A 379 -43.61 -45.96 -43.42
C THR A 379 -44.50 -46.30 -44.61
N THR A 380 -44.40 -45.60 -45.74
CA THR A 380 -45.17 -45.93 -46.96
C THR A 380 -44.47 -46.95 -47.86
N VAL A 381 -43.16 -47.17 -47.71
CA VAL A 381 -42.38 -48.14 -48.50
C VAL A 381 -42.19 -49.48 -47.77
N ALA A 382 -42.28 -49.50 -46.44
CA ALA A 382 -42.12 -50.72 -45.62
C ALA A 382 -43.30 -51.74 -45.68
N SER A 383 -44.24 -51.59 -46.61
CA SER A 383 -45.36 -52.54 -46.77
C SER A 383 -45.04 -53.76 -47.65
N GLU A 384 -43.87 -53.85 -48.32
CA GLU A 384 -43.62 -54.96 -49.26
C GLU A 384 -42.29 -55.73 -49.14
N ASP A 385 -41.30 -55.37 -48.33
CA ASP A 385 -40.12 -56.26 -48.19
C ASP A 385 -39.37 -56.12 -46.85
N ALA A 386 -39.38 -57.20 -46.05
CA ALA A 386 -39.11 -57.18 -44.60
C ALA A 386 -37.68 -57.60 -44.19
N THR A 387 -36.66 -57.44 -45.05
CA THR A 387 -35.33 -58.05 -44.78
C THR A 387 -34.10 -57.13 -44.84
N ALA A 388 -34.26 -55.80 -45.01
CA ALA A 388 -33.12 -54.87 -45.16
C ALA A 388 -32.95 -53.78 -44.04
N GLY A 389 -33.67 -53.89 -42.91
CA GLY A 389 -33.85 -52.78 -41.95
C GLY A 389 -32.75 -52.50 -40.90
N THR A 390 -31.56 -53.13 -40.97
CA THR A 390 -30.51 -52.92 -39.93
C THR A 390 -29.57 -51.75 -40.22
N ASP A 391 -29.44 -51.33 -41.48
CA ASP A 391 -28.40 -50.38 -41.89
C ASP A 391 -28.77 -48.91 -41.57
N ASP A 392 -30.06 -48.56 -41.62
CA ASP A 392 -30.53 -47.19 -41.36
C ASP A 392 -30.48 -46.80 -39.89
N HIS A 393 -30.57 -47.78 -38.98
CA HIS A 393 -30.39 -47.51 -37.56
C HIS A 393 -28.94 -47.10 -37.25
N SER A 394 -27.96 -47.72 -37.91
CA SER A 394 -26.54 -47.36 -37.75
C SER A 394 -26.24 -45.95 -38.26
N LYS A 395 -26.88 -45.54 -39.37
CA LYS A 395 -26.74 -44.19 -39.94
C LYS A 395 -27.37 -43.13 -39.05
N LEU A 396 -28.58 -43.39 -38.52
CA LEU A 396 -29.23 -42.48 -37.58
C LEU A 396 -28.42 -42.32 -36.30
N GLN A 397 -27.89 -43.41 -35.76
CA GLN A 397 -27.07 -43.37 -34.55
C GLN A 397 -25.73 -42.65 -34.78
N SER A 398 -25.10 -42.83 -35.95
CA SER A 398 -23.90 -42.09 -36.33
C SER A 398 -24.18 -40.59 -36.45
N ARG A 399 -25.30 -40.19 -37.07
CA ARG A 399 -25.70 -38.78 -37.17
C ARG A 399 -26.02 -38.17 -35.80
N MET A 400 -26.63 -38.93 -34.89
CA MET A 400 -26.90 -38.49 -33.52
C MET A 400 -25.60 -38.24 -32.74
N ASN A 401 -24.63 -39.15 -32.84
CA ASN A 401 -23.32 -38.98 -32.23
C ASN A 401 -22.56 -37.78 -32.82
N GLU A 402 -22.67 -37.54 -34.13
CA GLU A 402 -22.04 -36.40 -34.79
C GLU A 402 -22.67 -35.07 -34.34
N LEU A 403 -23.99 -34.98 -34.23
CA LEU A 403 -24.66 -33.80 -33.67
C LEU A 403 -24.28 -33.56 -32.21
N GLN A 404 -24.15 -34.62 -31.42
CA GLN A 404 -23.72 -34.53 -30.02
C GLN A 404 -22.27 -34.02 -29.91
N ALA A 405 -21.38 -34.46 -30.81
CA ALA A 405 -20.01 -33.96 -30.91
C ALA A 405 -19.95 -32.49 -31.38
N GLN A 406 -20.78 -32.10 -32.35
CA GLN A 406 -20.88 -30.71 -32.80
C GLN A 406 -21.37 -29.79 -31.68
N LEU A 407 -22.36 -30.23 -30.89
CA LEU A 407 -22.84 -29.49 -29.73
C LEU A 407 -21.75 -29.34 -28.66
N ALA A 408 -21.03 -30.42 -28.34
CA ALA A 408 -19.94 -30.40 -27.38
C ALA A 408 -18.83 -29.44 -27.81
N ASN A 409 -18.41 -29.46 -29.08
CA ASN A 409 -17.41 -28.54 -29.62
C ASN A 409 -17.90 -27.09 -29.62
N ALA A 410 -19.17 -26.84 -29.92
CA ALA A 410 -19.74 -25.49 -29.89
C ALA A 410 -19.79 -24.91 -28.47
N VAL A 411 -20.13 -25.74 -27.47
CA VAL A 411 -20.13 -25.36 -26.05
C VAL A 411 -18.71 -25.09 -25.57
N ALA A 412 -17.77 -26.00 -25.84
CA ALA A 412 -16.36 -25.82 -25.49
C ALA A 412 -15.76 -24.55 -26.11
N GLY A 413 -16.06 -24.28 -27.39
CA GLY A 413 -15.62 -23.06 -28.08
C GLY A 413 -16.31 -21.78 -27.61
N ALA A 414 -17.51 -21.85 -27.04
CA ALA A 414 -18.16 -20.71 -26.41
C ALA A 414 -17.56 -20.42 -25.02
N GLU A 415 -17.30 -21.48 -24.26
CA GLU A 415 -16.66 -21.41 -22.94
C GLU A 415 -15.22 -20.89 -23.01
N ALA A 416 -14.43 -21.36 -23.98
CA ALA A 416 -13.08 -20.85 -24.22
C ALA A 416 -13.06 -19.34 -24.52
N ARG A 417 -13.97 -18.85 -25.37
CA ARG A 417 -14.09 -17.42 -25.66
C ARG A 417 -14.58 -16.60 -24.47
N ALA A 418 -15.43 -17.19 -23.61
CA ALA A 418 -15.86 -16.55 -22.37
C ALA A 418 -14.70 -16.42 -21.37
N ARG A 419 -13.87 -17.46 -21.23
CA ARG A 419 -12.63 -17.41 -20.42
C ARG A 419 -11.65 -16.36 -20.93
N GLU A 420 -11.38 -16.36 -22.24
CA GLU A 420 -10.47 -15.37 -22.85
C GLU A 420 -10.97 -13.93 -22.64
N ALA A 421 -12.29 -13.69 -22.76
CA ALA A 421 -12.86 -12.38 -22.52
C ALA A 421 -12.77 -11.97 -21.04
N TYR A 422 -12.96 -12.92 -20.11
CA TYR A 422 -12.81 -12.68 -18.68
C TYR A 422 -11.35 -12.37 -18.31
N GLU A 423 -10.39 -13.17 -18.78
CA GLU A 423 -8.96 -12.93 -18.57
C GLU A 423 -8.51 -11.59 -19.13
N LYS A 424 -8.98 -11.21 -20.33
CA LYS A 424 -8.75 -9.88 -20.90
C LYS A 424 -9.36 -8.77 -20.03
N GLY A 425 -10.55 -8.97 -19.49
CA GLY A 425 -11.19 -8.03 -18.57
C GLY A 425 -10.40 -7.85 -17.27
N VAL A 426 -9.91 -8.93 -16.68
CA VAL A 426 -9.07 -8.91 -15.46
C VAL A 426 -7.75 -8.21 -15.74
N ALA A 427 -7.08 -8.53 -16.86
CA ALA A 427 -5.82 -7.88 -17.25
C ALA A 427 -6.01 -6.37 -17.49
N ALA A 428 -7.09 -5.97 -18.16
CA ALA A 428 -7.41 -4.56 -18.37
C ALA A 428 -7.73 -3.84 -17.05
N GLY A 429 -8.48 -4.49 -16.15
CA GLY A 429 -8.78 -3.94 -14.82
C GLY A 429 -7.53 -3.77 -13.96
N LYS A 430 -6.60 -4.73 -14.01
CA LYS A 430 -5.29 -4.63 -13.33
C LYS A 430 -4.46 -3.47 -13.86
N ALA A 431 -4.39 -3.29 -15.19
CA ALA A 431 -3.67 -2.18 -15.79
C ALA A 431 -4.28 -0.82 -15.42
N ASP A 432 -5.61 -0.69 -15.37
CA ASP A 432 -6.29 0.53 -14.95
C ASP A 432 -6.02 0.84 -13.46
N ALA A 433 -6.05 -0.17 -12.59
CA ALA A 433 -5.74 -0.02 -11.17
C ALA A 433 -4.28 0.41 -10.95
N GLU A 434 -3.31 -0.22 -11.63
CA GLU A 434 -1.90 0.19 -11.58
C GLU A 434 -1.70 1.62 -12.08
N GLN A 435 -2.42 2.03 -13.13
CA GLN A 435 -2.37 3.40 -13.64
C GLN A 435 -2.90 4.41 -12.62
N ARG A 436 -3.98 4.09 -11.90
CA ARG A 436 -4.52 4.97 -10.84
C ARG A 436 -3.55 5.12 -9.67
N VAL A 437 -2.99 4.02 -9.19
CA VAL A 437 -1.99 4.05 -8.11
C VAL A 437 -0.78 4.88 -8.52
N LYS A 438 -0.34 4.79 -9.79
CA LYS A 438 0.72 5.65 -10.32
C LYS A 438 0.34 7.14 -10.30
N GLN A 439 -0.86 7.48 -10.73
CA GLN A 439 -1.36 8.86 -10.70
C GLN A 439 -1.48 9.41 -9.28
N GLU A 440 -1.98 8.62 -8.34
CA GLU A 440 -2.09 8.99 -6.93
C GLU A 440 -0.70 9.21 -6.30
N ARG A 441 0.29 8.36 -6.62
CA ARG A 441 1.68 8.53 -6.17
C ARG A 441 2.31 9.80 -6.74
N GLU A 442 2.13 10.07 -8.03
CA GLU A 442 2.61 11.31 -8.66
C GLU A 442 1.93 12.54 -8.03
N GLN A 443 0.63 12.48 -7.76
CA GLN A 443 -0.10 13.54 -7.10
C GLN A 443 0.42 13.80 -5.68
N ALA A 444 0.55 12.75 -4.87
CA ALA A 444 1.10 12.83 -3.50
C ALA A 444 2.51 13.42 -3.49
N PHE A 445 3.36 13.02 -4.45
CA PHE A 445 4.69 13.61 -4.61
C PHE A 445 4.62 15.11 -4.94
N THR A 446 3.76 15.53 -5.86
CA THR A 446 3.62 16.95 -6.21
C THR A 446 3.08 17.79 -5.05
N ASP A 447 2.17 17.25 -4.26
CA ASP A 447 1.60 17.95 -3.11
C ASP A 447 2.59 18.02 -1.96
N GLY A 448 3.35 16.94 -1.71
CA GLY A 448 4.47 16.93 -0.77
C GLY A 448 5.56 17.94 -1.14
N TYR A 449 5.93 17.99 -2.42
CA TYR A 449 6.89 18.98 -2.94
C TYR A 449 6.40 20.43 -2.74
N LYS A 450 5.13 20.70 -3.02
CA LYS A 450 4.55 22.04 -2.78
C LYS A 450 4.53 22.39 -1.29
N LYS A 451 4.19 21.44 -0.42
CA LYS A 451 4.19 21.63 1.04
C LYS A 451 5.59 21.96 1.55
N ALA A 452 6.60 21.15 1.20
CA ALA A 452 7.98 21.41 1.56
C ALA A 452 8.49 22.76 1.03
N GLN A 453 8.09 23.14 -0.19
CA GLN A 453 8.42 24.46 -0.74
C GLN A 453 7.76 25.61 0.06
N ALA A 454 6.52 25.43 0.52
CA ALA A 454 5.82 26.43 1.33
C ALA A 454 6.46 26.57 2.71
N GLU A 455 6.85 25.46 3.32
CA GLU A 455 7.55 25.41 4.61
C GLU A 455 8.91 26.10 4.53
N ALA A 456 9.75 25.76 3.56
CA ALA A 456 11.04 26.43 3.33
C ALA A 456 10.87 27.95 3.09
N LYS A 457 9.83 28.37 2.36
CA LYS A 457 9.51 29.80 2.19
C LYS A 457 9.11 30.47 3.50
N SER A 458 8.42 29.75 4.38
CA SER A 458 8.02 30.27 5.69
C SER A 458 9.21 30.42 6.63
N GLU A 459 10.12 29.45 6.65
CA GLU A 459 11.37 29.49 7.43
C GLU A 459 12.28 30.64 6.98
N VAL A 460 12.47 30.80 5.66
CA VAL A 460 13.21 31.95 5.11
C VAL A 460 12.56 33.27 5.53
N GLY A 461 11.23 33.34 5.60
CA GLY A 461 10.50 34.50 6.11
C GLY A 461 10.78 34.79 7.59
N VAL A 462 10.83 33.75 8.43
CA VAL A 462 11.18 33.86 9.86
C VAL A 462 12.62 34.36 10.03
N LEU A 463 13.59 33.73 9.35
CA LEU A 463 14.99 34.13 9.38
C LEU A 463 15.20 35.57 8.90
N GLN A 464 14.46 35.99 7.87
CA GLN A 464 14.50 37.36 7.38
C GLN A 464 13.95 38.36 8.41
N ALA A 465 12.91 37.98 9.18
CA ALA A 465 12.37 38.79 10.26
C ALA A 465 13.36 38.90 11.44
N GLU A 466 13.99 37.79 11.83
CA GLU A 466 15.02 37.76 12.87
C GLU A 466 16.22 38.64 12.52
N LEU A 467 16.76 38.52 11.29
CA LEU A 467 17.81 39.40 10.78
C LEU A 467 17.39 40.88 10.81
N GLY A 468 16.13 41.18 10.53
CA GLY A 468 15.57 42.53 10.66
C GLY A 468 15.60 43.04 12.10
N MET A 469 15.24 42.20 13.08
CA MET A 469 15.32 42.55 14.49
C MET A 469 16.76 42.78 14.96
N PHE A 470 17.70 41.93 14.55
CA PHE A 470 19.12 42.11 14.87
C PHE A 470 19.68 43.40 14.28
N ARG A 471 19.32 43.76 13.04
CA ARG A 471 19.72 45.05 12.46
C ARG A 471 19.17 46.23 13.25
N ALA A 472 17.88 46.23 13.58
CA ALA A 472 17.26 47.29 14.37
C ALA A 472 17.91 47.42 15.76
N PHE A 473 18.26 46.29 16.39
CA PHE A 473 19.00 46.28 17.65
C PHE A 473 20.39 46.88 17.51
N HIS A 474 21.15 46.49 16.48
CA HIS A 474 22.48 47.05 16.22
C HIS A 474 22.44 48.55 15.91
N GLU A 475 21.48 49.01 15.11
CA GLU A 475 21.28 50.44 14.82
C GLU A 475 20.95 51.22 16.10
N SER A 476 20.12 50.65 16.98
CA SER A 476 19.79 51.26 18.27
C SER A 476 21.00 51.31 19.20
N ALA A 477 21.82 50.26 19.24
CA ALA A 477 23.05 50.21 20.03
C ALA A 477 24.10 51.21 19.51
N ALA A 478 24.25 51.32 18.18
CA ALA A 478 25.13 52.30 17.56
C ALA A 478 24.70 53.75 17.88
N PHE A 479 23.40 54.04 17.79
CA PHE A 479 22.85 55.36 18.16
C PHE A 479 23.07 55.68 19.66
N ALA A 480 22.91 54.69 20.54
CA ALA A 480 23.18 54.86 21.96
C ALA A 480 24.67 55.14 22.25
N ALA A 481 25.59 54.48 21.53
CA ALA A 481 27.02 54.74 21.66
C ALA A 481 27.40 56.16 21.21
N GLU A 482 26.79 56.67 20.13
CA GLU A 482 27.03 58.04 19.63
C GLU A 482 26.56 59.12 20.64
N MET A 483 25.47 58.88 21.37
CA MET A 483 25.00 59.78 22.43
C MET A 483 25.92 59.83 23.66
N VAL A 484 26.76 58.80 23.89
CA VAL A 484 27.69 58.76 25.03
C VAL A 484 28.94 59.59 24.78
N GLU A 485 29.39 59.74 23.53
CA GLU A 485 30.56 60.56 23.20
C GLU A 485 30.34 62.06 23.42
N ASP A 486 29.10 62.57 23.34
CA ASP A 486 28.80 63.99 23.60
C ASP A 486 28.67 64.33 25.10
N SER A 487 28.63 63.33 25.99
CA SER A 487 28.45 63.52 27.44
C SER A 487 29.74 63.40 28.26
N SER A 488 30.89 63.14 27.63
CA SER A 488 32.21 63.05 28.28
C SER A 488 32.73 64.38 28.87
N ASN A 489 32.06 65.51 28.64
CA ASN A 489 32.39 66.79 29.27
C ASN A 489 31.61 67.09 30.57
N LEU A 490 30.71 66.21 31.02
CA LEU A 490 29.86 66.46 32.21
C LEU A 490 30.11 65.50 33.40
N LEU A 491 30.95 64.48 33.26
CA LEU A 491 31.12 63.42 34.27
C LEU A 491 32.32 63.57 35.21
N ASN A 492 33.04 64.70 35.19
CA ASN A 492 34.24 64.88 36.02
C ASN A 492 33.99 65.37 37.47
N ASP A 493 32.75 65.58 37.91
CA ASP A 493 32.47 66.27 39.19
C ASP A 493 31.63 65.49 40.23
N SER A 494 31.28 64.20 40.04
CA SER A 494 30.44 63.52 41.03
C SER A 494 30.55 61.98 41.00
N LEU A 495 31.71 61.43 41.37
CA LEU A 495 31.94 59.98 41.42
C LEU A 495 32.13 59.40 42.84
N ASP A 496 32.00 60.21 43.89
CA ASP A 496 32.27 59.80 45.28
C ASP A 496 31.02 59.39 46.10
N ASP A 497 29.81 59.44 45.55
CA ASP A 497 28.58 59.32 46.36
C ASP A 497 27.58 58.21 45.95
N ILE A 498 27.99 57.23 45.15
CA ILE A 498 27.15 56.04 44.88
C ILE A 498 27.56 54.90 45.81
N SER A 499 27.08 54.98 47.05
CA SER A 499 27.09 53.84 47.97
C SER A 499 26.22 52.72 47.42
N LEU A 500 26.86 51.60 47.06
CA LEU A 500 26.21 50.33 46.73
C LEU A 500 25.35 49.88 47.92
N ALA A 501 24.03 50.06 47.80
CA ALA A 501 23.06 49.38 48.64
C ALA A 501 22.69 48.03 48.00
N ASP A 502 23.08 46.97 48.69
CA ASP A 502 22.47 45.63 48.76
C ASP A 502 21.92 44.99 47.46
N GLY A 503 22.72 44.07 46.91
CA GLY A 503 22.29 42.67 46.79
C GLY A 503 21.21 42.30 45.77
N ALA A 504 20.94 43.10 44.74
CA ALA A 504 20.08 42.68 43.64
C ALA A 504 20.87 41.80 42.63
N PRO A 505 20.50 40.51 42.41
CA PRO A 505 21.11 39.71 41.37
C PRO A 505 20.74 40.30 40.00
N LEU A 506 21.75 40.70 39.24
CA LEU A 506 21.61 41.10 37.84
C LEU A 506 21.22 39.86 37.03
N CYS A 507 19.93 39.67 36.80
CA CYS A 507 19.43 38.69 35.84
C CYS A 507 19.80 39.14 34.43
N SER A 508 20.74 38.42 33.81
CA SER A 508 21.03 38.51 32.38
C SER A 508 19.77 38.16 31.56
N PRO A 509 19.36 38.97 30.55
CA PRO A 509 18.08 38.80 29.86
C PRO A 509 17.99 37.60 28.91
N THR A 510 19.03 36.79 28.74
CA THR A 510 19.11 35.79 27.66
C THR A 510 18.82 34.35 28.08
N SER A 511 18.52 34.06 29.35
CA SER A 511 18.21 32.69 29.80
C SER A 511 16.70 32.41 29.81
N SER A 512 16.11 32.24 28.63
CA SER A 512 14.73 31.74 28.46
C SER A 512 14.73 30.36 27.79
N VAL A 513 15.36 29.36 28.40
CA VAL A 513 15.12 27.96 28.05
C VAL A 513 14.17 27.39 29.10
N SER A 514 12.91 27.22 28.68
CA SER A 514 11.81 26.69 29.47
C SER A 514 12.07 25.20 29.78
N ILE A 515 12.43 24.91 31.02
CA ILE A 515 12.46 23.53 31.54
C ILE A 515 11.04 23.24 32.06
N PHE A 516 10.22 22.57 31.24
CA PHE A 516 8.99 21.95 31.70
C PHE A 516 9.34 20.67 32.46
N THR A 517 9.42 20.75 33.79
CA THR A 517 9.30 19.56 34.65
C THR A 517 7.82 19.26 34.82
N ASP A 518 7.32 18.31 34.03
CA ASP A 518 6.05 17.65 34.30
C ASP A 518 6.20 16.79 35.56
N ASN A 519 5.57 17.24 36.64
CA ASN A 519 5.46 16.49 37.87
C ASN A 519 4.07 16.76 38.47
N GLY A 520 3.03 16.26 37.79
CA GLY A 520 1.63 16.39 38.20
C GLY A 520 0.98 15.04 38.50
N LYS A 521 1.14 14.54 39.73
CA LYS A 521 0.23 13.56 40.34
C LYS A 521 -1.20 14.14 40.33
N ASN A 522 -2.11 13.51 39.61
CA ASN A 522 -3.55 13.80 39.68
C ASN A 522 -4.30 12.54 40.13
N ASP A 523 -4.48 12.43 41.45
CA ASP A 523 -5.45 11.52 42.08
C ASP A 523 -6.80 12.24 42.16
N PHE A 524 -7.70 12.00 41.21
CA PHE A 524 -9.14 12.22 41.42
C PHE A 524 -9.95 11.14 40.69
N ALA A 525 -10.52 10.23 41.48
CA ALA A 525 -11.52 9.27 41.06
C ALA A 525 -12.90 9.95 40.97
N ALA A 526 -13.52 9.93 39.78
CA ALA A 526 -14.97 10.03 39.57
C ALA A 526 -15.35 9.50 38.17
N PRO A 527 -16.57 8.96 37.97
CA PRO A 527 -16.82 7.91 36.98
C PRO A 527 -17.41 8.40 35.64
N ASP A 528 -17.13 7.60 34.62
CA ASP A 528 -17.86 7.36 33.36
C ASP A 528 -18.79 8.47 32.84
N VAL A 529 -18.29 9.24 31.87
CA VAL A 529 -19.11 9.71 30.74
C VAL A 529 -18.27 9.64 29.47
N SER A 530 -18.63 8.71 28.58
CA SER A 530 -18.06 8.56 27.25
C SER A 530 -18.29 9.82 26.40
N LYS A 531 -17.21 10.56 26.12
CA LYS A 531 -17.15 11.54 25.05
C LYS A 531 -15.96 11.23 24.16
N SER A 532 -16.26 10.77 22.95
CA SER A 532 -15.33 10.69 21.84
C SER A 532 -14.79 12.08 21.57
N THR A 533 -13.51 12.29 21.86
CA THR A 533 -12.78 13.44 21.35
C THR A 533 -11.70 12.87 20.46
N ASP A 534 -11.89 13.09 19.17
CA ASP A 534 -10.89 12.97 18.13
C ASP A 534 -9.64 13.73 18.59
N ASP A 535 -8.61 12.96 18.96
CA ASP A 535 -7.28 13.47 19.26
C ASP A 535 -6.44 13.27 18.00
N TRP A 536 -6.55 14.25 17.09
CA TRP A 536 -5.58 14.46 16.03
C TRP A 536 -4.32 15.03 16.68
N GLY A 537 -3.56 14.15 17.31
CA GLY A 537 -2.25 14.44 17.86
C GLY A 537 -1.22 14.60 16.74
N GLU A 538 -0.77 15.85 16.61
CA GLU A 538 0.63 16.25 16.41
C GLU A 538 1.47 15.40 15.44
N TRP A 539 1.53 15.89 14.20
CA TRP A 539 2.64 15.72 13.27
C TRP A 539 3.41 17.03 13.15
#